data_AF-A0A5C5YX85-F1
#
_entry.id   AF-A0A5C5YX85-F1
#
_cell.length_a   1.000
_cell.length_b   1.000
_cell.length_c   1.000
_cell.angle_alpha   90.00
_cell.angle_beta   90.00
_cell.angle_gamma   90.00
#
_symmetry.space_group_name_H-M   'P 1'
#
loop_
_entity.id
_entity.type
_entity.pdbx_description
1 polymer ?
#
loop_
_entity_poly.entity_id
_entity_poly.type
_entity_poly.pdbx_seq_one_letter_code
_entity_poly.pdbx_strand_id
1 'polypeptide(L)' 'MIQKPTTTDPILDEIHQTRREISERFGGDLRAILDDARKRQAASGRPIWSPGAANPAVQPSGEVKRFEVDDQPSPPADR' A
#
# COMPACT_ATOMS: atom_id res chain seq x y z
N MET A 1 23.43 -29.98 14.79
CA MET A 1 22.61 -30.08 13.56
C MET A 1 21.21 -29.60 13.90
N ILE A 2 20.78 -28.46 13.37
CA ILE A 2 19.40 -27.97 13.57
C ILE A 2 18.56 -28.61 12.47
N GLN A 3 17.74 -29.60 12.85
CA GLN A 3 16.74 -30.15 11.95
C GLN A 3 15.66 -29.08 11.78
N LYS A 4 15.51 -28.52 10.58
CA LYS A 4 14.37 -27.67 10.25
C LYS A 4 13.12 -28.56 10.26
N PRO A 5 12.03 -28.17 10.92
CA PRO A 5 10.81 -28.94 10.89
C PRO A 5 10.36 -29.08 9.42
N THR A 6 10.23 -30.32 8.96
CA THR A 6 9.69 -30.74 7.66
C THR A 6 8.17 -30.68 7.64
N THR A 7 7.58 -29.72 8.35
CA THR A 7 6.15 -29.46 8.24
C THR A 7 5.99 -28.58 7.02
N THR A 8 5.50 -29.16 5.94
CA THR A 8 5.15 -28.41 4.73
C THR A 8 4.08 -27.39 5.10
N ASP A 9 4.42 -26.11 4.92
CA ASP A 9 3.48 -25.01 5.13
C ASP A 9 2.55 -24.95 3.90
N PRO A 10 1.23 -25.14 4.08
CA PRO A 10 0.30 -25.14 2.96
C PRO A 10 0.28 -23.80 2.21
N ILE A 11 0.61 -22.68 2.85
CA ILE A 11 0.71 -21.37 2.21
C ILE A 11 1.94 -21.32 1.29
N LEU A 12 3.06 -21.92 1.70
CA LEU A 12 4.24 -21.99 0.85
C LEU A 12 3.99 -22.86 -0.39
N ASP A 13 3.23 -23.95 -0.24
CA ASP A 13 2.84 -24.80 -1.37
C ASP A 13 1.96 -24.04 -2.36
N GLU A 14 0.98 -23.28 -1.89
CA GLU A 14 0.13 -22.44 -2.74
C GLU A 14 0.95 -21.38 -3.50
N ILE A 15 1.93 -20.76 -2.82
CA ILE A 15 2.85 -19.80 -3.45
C ILE A 15 3.68 -20.49 -4.53
N HIS A 16 4.23 -21.68 -4.26
CA HIS A 16 5.02 -22.44 -5.25
C HIS A 16 4.18 -22.86 -6.45
N GLN A 17 2.96 -23.32 -6.21
CA GLN A 17 2.02 -23.69 -7.26
C GLN A 17 1.69 -22.49 -8.15
N THR A 18 1.35 -21.35 -7.53
CA THR A 18 1.07 -20.11 -8.26
C THR A 18 2.27 -19.66 -9.10
N ARG A 19 3.50 -19.72 -8.56
CA ARG A 19 4.72 -19.37 -9.29
C ARG A 19 4.96 -20.28 -10.49
N ARG A 20 4.72 -21.59 -10.33
CA ARG A 20 4.84 -22.57 -11.41
C ARG A 20 3.84 -22.25 -12.53
N GLU A 21 2.57 -22.04 -12.19
CA GLU A 21 1.54 -21.73 -13.18
C GLU A 21 1.86 -20.45 -13.96
N ILE A 22 2.33 -19.40 -13.29
CA ILE A 22 2.74 -18.17 -13.96
C ILE A 22 3.92 -18.46 -14.89
N SER A 23 4.94 -19.17 -14.42
CA SER A 23 6.10 -19.52 -15.24
C SER A 23 5.71 -20.33 -16.47
N GLU A 24 4.84 -21.33 -16.34
CA GLU A 24 4.36 -22.16 -17.45
C GLU A 24 3.58 -21.35 -18.49
N ARG A 25 2.69 -20.44 -18.05
CA ARG A 25 1.91 -19.56 -18.94
C ARG A 25 2.77 -18.67 -19.83
N PHE A 26 3.95 -18.28 -19.36
CA PHE A 26 4.85 -17.36 -20.06
C PHE A 26 6.16 -18.03 -20.51
N GLY A 27 6.28 -19.35 -20.40
CA GLY A 27 7.51 -20.09 -20.75
C GLY A 27 8.75 -19.64 -19.96
N GLY A 28 8.57 -19.10 -18.75
CA GLY A 28 9.64 -18.54 -17.94
C GLY A 28 10.17 -17.16 -18.42
N ASP A 29 9.53 -16.54 -19.42
CA ASP A 29 9.94 -15.21 -19.88
C ASP A 29 9.48 -14.12 -18.90
N LEU A 30 10.42 -13.65 -18.08
CA LEU A 30 10.20 -12.59 -17.11
C LEU A 30 9.72 -11.28 -17.77
N ARG A 31 10.18 -10.96 -18.98
CA ARG A 31 9.77 -9.73 -19.68
C ARG A 31 8.29 -9.80 -20.06
N ALA A 32 7.87 -10.94 -20.59
CA ALA A 32 6.47 -11.17 -20.94
C ALA A 32 5.55 -11.11 -19.71
N ILE A 33 5.98 -11.67 -18.57
CA ILE A 33 5.26 -11.58 -17.29
C ILE A 33 5.09 -10.12 -16.85
N LEU A 34 6.16 -9.32 -16.91
CA LEU A 34 6.12 -7.90 -16.52
C LEU A 34 5.24 -7.06 -17.45
N ASP A 35 5.28 -7.32 -18.75
CA ASP A 35 4.47 -6.61 -19.73
C ASP A 35 2.97 -6.89 -19.53
N ASP A 36 2.61 -8.15 -19.27
CA ASP A 36 1.24 -8.52 -18.92
C ASP A 36 0.79 -7.89 -17.60
N ALA A 37 1.65 -7.90 -16.57
CA ALA A 37 1.36 -7.22 -15.30
C ALA A 37 1.09 -5.72 -15.49
N ARG A 38 1.89 -5.02 -16.32
CA ARG A 38 1.64 -3.60 -16.64
C ARG A 38 0.32 -3.39 -17.38
N LYS A 39 -0.03 -4.27 -18.34
CA LYS A 39 -1.31 -4.21 -19.06
C LYS A 39 -2.49 -4.34 -18.08
N ARG A 40 -2.44 -5.31 -17.17
CA ARG A 40 -3.48 -5.50 -16.14
C ARG A 40 -3.56 -4.31 -15.19
N GLN A 41 -2.41 -3.77 -14.78
CA GLN A 41 -2.35 -2.59 -13.93
C GLN A 41 -2.99 -1.37 -14.61
N ALA A 42 -2.69 -1.13 -15.88
CA ALA A 42 -3.33 -0.06 -16.67
C ALA A 42 -4.84 -0.27 -16.85
N ALA A 43 -5.29 -1.51 -17.08
CA ALA A 43 -6.69 -1.86 -17.23
C ALA A 43 -7.50 -1.76 -15.91
N SER A 44 -6.82 -1.80 -14.76
CA SER A 44 -7.48 -1.80 -13.45
C SER A 44 -8.17 -0.48 -13.10
N GLY A 45 -7.81 0.62 -13.77
CA GLY A 45 -8.27 1.98 -13.44
C GLY A 45 -7.81 2.47 -12.05
N ARG A 46 -6.97 1.71 -11.34
CA ARG A 46 -6.49 2.07 -10.01
C ARG A 46 -5.35 3.08 -10.11
N PRO A 47 -5.30 4.09 -9.21
CA PRO A 47 -4.17 5.00 -9.14
C PRO A 47 -2.87 4.25 -8.89
N ILE A 48 -1.88 4.51 -9.72
CA ILE A 48 -0.53 3.98 -9.57
C ILE A 48 0.26 5.03 -8.80
N TRP A 49 0.74 4.66 -7.61
CA TRP A 49 1.60 5.56 -6.85
C TRP A 49 2.90 5.81 -7.63
N SER A 50 3.23 7.08 -7.83
CA SER A 50 4.47 7.52 -8.44
C SER A 50 5.14 8.52 -7.49
N PRO A 51 6.31 8.20 -6.90
CA PRO A 51 6.96 9.05 -5.90
C PRO A 51 7.37 10.43 -6.43
N GLY A 52 7.43 10.62 -7.75
CA GLY A 52 7.74 11.90 -8.40
C GLY A 52 6.53 12.59 -9.04
N ALA A 53 5.32 12.02 -8.94
CA ALA A 53 4.12 12.74 -9.36
C ALA A 53 3.89 13.88 -8.36
N ALA A 54 3.83 15.11 -8.88
CA ALA A 54 3.43 16.26 -8.06
C ALA A 54 2.05 15.92 -7.47
N ASN A 55 2.00 15.73 -6.15
CA ASN A 55 0.72 15.68 -5.45
C ASN A 55 0.08 17.05 -5.72
N PRO A 56 -1.07 17.14 -6.40
CA PRO A 56 -1.78 18.41 -6.46
C PRO A 56 -2.04 18.80 -5.02
N ALA A 57 -1.56 19.98 -4.63
CA ALA A 57 -1.80 20.51 -3.31
C ALA A 57 -3.32 20.48 -3.09
N VAL A 58 -3.76 19.65 -2.15
CA VAL A 58 -5.16 19.64 -1.70
C VAL A 58 -5.35 20.99 -1.03
N GLN A 59 -5.84 21.97 -1.77
CA GLN A 59 -6.25 23.25 -1.23
C GLN A 59 -7.35 22.95 -0.22
N PRO A 60 -7.18 23.25 1.08
CA PRO A 60 -8.28 23.16 2.01
C PRO A 60 -9.31 24.21 1.60
N SER A 61 -10.38 23.79 0.93
CA SER A 61 -11.56 24.62 0.72
C SER A 61 -12.33 24.69 2.04
N GLY A 62 -11.77 25.41 2.99
CA GLY A 62 -12.35 25.64 4.30
C GLY A 62 -11.79 26.95 4.82
N GLU A 63 -12.60 28.00 4.75
CA GLU A 63 -12.37 29.24 5.47
C GLU A 63 -12.19 28.90 6.95
N VAL A 64 -10.95 28.92 7.44
CA VAL A 64 -10.63 28.79 8.87
C VAL A 64 -11.09 30.06 9.56
N LYS A 65 -12.38 30.10 9.90
CA LYS A 65 -12.92 31.09 10.82
C LYS A 65 -12.30 30.80 12.19
N ARG A 66 -11.26 31.57 12.51
CA ARG A 66 -10.59 31.58 13.81
C ARG A 66 -11.67 31.91 14.85
N PHE A 67 -12.13 30.90 15.59
CA PHE A 67 -12.97 31.14 16.77
C PHE A 67 -12.06 31.72 17.83
N GLU A 68 -12.24 33.01 18.10
CA GLU A 68 -11.60 33.69 19.23
C GLU A 68 -12.15 33.04 20.50
N VAL A 69 -11.28 32.32 21.20
CA VAL A 69 -11.60 31.74 22.50
C VAL A 69 -11.31 32.85 23.50
N ASP A 70 -12.36 33.42 24.08
CA ASP A 70 -12.24 34.38 25.19
C ASP A 70 -11.37 33.75 26.29
N ASP A 71 -10.29 34.46 26.65
CA ASP A 71 -9.32 34.09 27.67
C ASP A 71 -10.02 34.12 29.05
N GLN A 72 -10.61 32.99 29.44
CA GLN A 72 -11.14 32.82 30.80
C GLN A 72 -9.95 32.58 31.76
N PRO A 73 -9.75 33.43 32.78
CA PRO A 73 -8.71 33.19 33.77
C PRO A 73 -9.05 31.95 34.61
N SER A 74 -8.03 31.15 34.90
CA SER A 74 -8.14 29.92 35.70
C SER A 74 -8.66 30.22 37.12
N PRO A 75 -9.49 29.35 37.72
CA PRO A 75 -10.02 29.57 39.06
C PRO A 75 -8.89 29.52 40.12
N PRO A 76 -9.03 30.24 41.24
CA PRO A 76 -8.01 30.27 42.28
C PRO A 76 -7.87 28.89 42.92
N ALA A 77 -6.63 28.45 43.13
CA ALA A 77 -6.35 27.27 43.91
C ALA A 77 -6.64 27.58 45.38
N ASP A 78 -7.72 27.00 45.91
CA ASP A 78 -8.02 27.00 47.34
C ASP A 78 -6.84 26.40 48.12
N ARG A 79 -6.50 27.05 49.24
CA ARG A 79 -5.42 26.68 50.15
C ARG A 79 -5.97 26.51 51.56
#